data_AF-A0A4Y4XNF8-F1
#
_entry.id   AF-A0A4Y4XNF8-F1
#
_cell.length_a   1.000
_cell.length_b   1.000
_cell.length_c   1.000
_cell.angle_alpha   90.00
_cell.angle_beta   90.00
_cell.angle_gamma   90.00
#
_symmetry.space_group_name_H-M   'P 1'
#
loop_
_entity.id
_entity.type
_entity.pdbx_description
1 polymer ?
#
loop_
_entity_poly.entity_id
_entity_poly.type
_entity_poly.pdbx_seq_one_letter_code
_entity_poly.pdbx_strand_id
1 'polypeptide(L)' 'GEIVEVFNARGRLLAGAFVTKNIRQGVLSIQKGAWYDPEDGRVRNPRCNAGHVNTLTSLRPTSSMTQAISANTA' A
#
# COMPACT_ATOMS: atom_id res chain seq x y z
N GLY A 1 -3.66 13.65 12.39
CA GLY A 1 -3.84 14.01 10.98
C GLY A 1 -5.23 13.60 10.54
N GLU A 2 -5.60 13.94 9.32
CA GLU A 2 -6.85 13.47 8.71
C GLU A 2 -6.72 12.01 8.27
N ILE A 3 -7.83 11.28 8.27
CA ILE A 3 -7.88 9.94 7.70
C ILE A 3 -7.99 10.09 6.18
N VAL A 4 -7.06 9.48 5.45
CA VAL A 4 -7.05 9.46 4.00
C VAL A 4 -7.14 8.04 3.49
N GLU A 5 -7.84 7.86 2.38
CA GLU A 5 -7.85 6.60 1.64
C GLU A 5 -6.78 6.63 0.55
N VAL A 6 -5.92 5.61 0.53
CA VAL A 6 -4.89 5.43 -0.50
C VAL A 6 -5.27 4.20 -1.32
N PHE A 7 -5.41 4.37 -2.63
CA PHE A 7 -5.88 3.31 -3.51
C PHE A 7 -5.20 3.32 -4.87
N ASN A 8 -5.27 2.16 -5.54
CA ASN A 8 -4.96 2.01 -6.97
C ASN A 8 -5.80 0.85 -7.54
N ALA A 9 -5.50 0.41 -8.76
CA ALA A 9 -6.23 -0.70 -9.40
C ALA A 9 -6.09 -2.05 -8.66
N ARG A 10 -5.12 -2.21 -7.76
CA ARG A 10 -4.85 -3.47 -7.02
C ARG A 10 -5.61 -3.54 -5.70
N GLY A 11 -5.75 -2.42 -5.00
CA GLY A 11 -6.36 -2.39 -3.67
C GLY A 11 -6.53 -0.98 -3.12
N ARG A 12 -6.98 -0.92 -1.87
CA ARG A 12 -7.23 0.33 -1.13
C ARG A 12 -7.03 0.13 0.36
N LEU A 13 -6.54 1.16 1.05
CA LEU A 13 -6.28 1.16 2.48
C LEU A 13 -6.56 2.53 3.11
N LEU A 14 -6.78 2.54 4.42
CA LEU A 14 -6.80 3.76 5.22
C LEU A 14 -5.42 4.08 5.81
N ALA A 15 -5.08 5.36 5.85
CA ALA A 15 -3.88 5.87 6.51
C ALA A 15 -4.16 7.22 7.19
N GLY A 16 -3.35 7.57 8.19
CA GLY A 16 -3.34 8.91 8.77
C GLY A 16 -2.38 9.83 8.01
N ALA A 17 -2.87 10.98 7.56
CA ALA A 17 -2.03 11.97 6.90
C ALA A 17 -1.05 12.65 7.88
N PHE A 18 0.24 12.58 7.57
CA PHE A 18 1.30 13.29 8.25
C PHE A 18 2.09 14.13 7.23
N VAL A 19 1.93 15.45 7.28
CA VAL A 19 2.55 16.37 6.33
C VAL A 19 3.96 16.71 6.80
N THR A 20 4.95 16.48 5.94
CA THR A 20 6.36 16.72 6.25
C THR A 20 7.12 17.26 5.04
N LYS A 21 8.17 18.05 5.29
CA LYS A 21 9.09 18.55 4.25
C LYS A 21 10.20 17.54 3.89
N ASN A 22 10.26 16.41 4.58
CA ASN A 22 11.32 15.40 4.41
C ASN A 22 11.06 14.42 3.26
N ILE A 23 9.98 14.62 2.49
CA ILE A 23 9.59 13.76 1.36
C ILE A 23 9.43 14.66 0.13
N ARG A 24 9.89 14.17 -1.03
CA ARG A 24 9.77 14.90 -2.31
C ARG A 24 8.31 15.06 -2.73
N GLN A 25 8.00 16.15 -3.42
CA GLN A 25 6.67 16.37 -4.00
C GLN A 25 6.28 15.19 -4.91
N GLY A 26 5.03 14.73 -4.77
CA GLY A 26 4.49 13.58 -5.51
C GLY A 26 4.83 12.21 -4.91
N VAL A 27 5.57 12.15 -3.80
CA VAL A 27 5.92 10.91 -3.10
C VAL A 27 5.16 10.83 -1.77
N LEU A 28 4.67 9.63 -1.45
CA LEU A 28 4.17 9.29 -0.12
C LEU A 28 5.00 8.14 0.45
N SER A 29 5.07 8.05 1.77
CA SER A 29 5.77 6.96 2.46
C SER A 29 4.83 6.31 3.47
N ILE A 30 4.68 4.99 3.37
CA ILE A 30 3.92 4.16 4.32
C ILE A 30 4.83 3.00 4.71
N GLN A 31 5.05 2.83 6.01
CA GLN A 31 5.90 1.77 6.54
C GLN A 31 5.21 0.40 6.41
N LYS A 32 6.01 -0.63 6.15
CA LYS A 32 5.55 -2.02 6.13
C LYS A 32 5.30 -2.52 7.57
N GLY A 33 4.48 -3.56 7.72
CA GLY A 33 4.31 -4.27 8.99
C GLY A 33 2.97 -4.05 9.70
N ALA A 34 2.12 -3.15 9.21
CA ALA A 34 0.74 -3.05 9.67
C ALA A 34 0.00 -4.39 9.46
N TRP A 35 -0.83 -4.78 10.42
CA TRP A 35 -1.65 -5.99 10.31
C TRP A 35 -2.71 -5.80 9.22
N TYR A 36 -3.05 -6.86 8.52
CA TYR A 36 -4.11 -6.81 7.52
C TYR A 36 -5.46 -6.89 8.21
N ASP A 37 -6.32 -5.90 7.98
CA ASP A 37 -7.65 -5.78 8.57
C ASP A 37 -8.67 -5.40 7.49
N PRO A 38 -9.24 -6.38 6.77
CA PRO A 38 -10.21 -6.14 5.70
C PRO A 38 -11.55 -5.70 6.27
N GLU A 39 -12.20 -4.71 5.64
CA GLU A 39 -13.52 -4.23 6.06
C GLU A 39 -14.61 -5.31 5.97
N ASP A 40 -14.52 -6.19 4.96
CA ASP A 40 -15.36 -7.38 4.81
C ASP A 40 -14.53 -8.50 4.16
N GLY A 41 -14.32 -9.59 4.90
CA GLY A 41 -13.59 -10.77 4.41
C GLY A 41 -14.30 -11.54 3.30
N ARG A 42 -15.57 -11.24 2.99
CA ARG A 42 -16.35 -11.90 1.93
C ARG A 42 -16.26 -11.17 0.58
N VAL A 43 -15.80 -9.92 0.59
CA VAL A 43 -15.67 -9.11 -0.62
C VAL A 43 -14.33 -9.37 -1.27
N ARG A 44 -14.30 -9.43 -2.61
CA ARG A 44 -13.04 -9.48 -3.36
C ARG A 44 -12.36 -8.11 -3.31
N ASN A 45 -11.10 -8.07 -2.89
CA ASN A 45 -10.30 -6.85 -2.70
C ASN A 45 -10.97 -5.83 -1.75
N PRO A 46 -11.26 -6.22 -0.50
CA PRO A 46 -11.84 -5.31 0.48
C PRO A 46 -10.83 -4.22 0.86
N ARG A 47 -11.31 -3.07 1.33
CA ARG A 47 -10.44 -2.05 1.88
C ARG A 47 -9.77 -2.55 3.17
N CYS A 48 -8.49 -2.24 3.33
CA CYS A 48 -7.78 -2.49 4.58
C CYS A 48 -7.89 -1.28 5.53
N ASN A 49 -8.48 -1.46 6.70
CA ASN A 49 -8.67 -0.37 7.67
C ASN A 49 -7.40 -0.07 8.49
N ALA A 50 -6.54 -1.07 8.71
CA ALA A 50 -5.32 -0.93 9.50
C ALA A 50 -4.08 -0.39 8.74
N GLY A 51 -4.18 -0.14 7.42
CA GLY A 51 -3.08 0.45 6.64
C GLY A 51 -2.03 -0.54 6.11
N HIS A 52 -2.41 -1.79 5.80
CA HIS A 52 -1.49 -2.79 5.25
C HIS A 52 -1.04 -2.43 3.82
N VAL A 53 0.15 -1.85 3.69
CA VAL A 53 0.68 -1.30 2.42
C VAL A 53 0.82 -2.32 1.27
N ASN A 54 1.01 -3.61 1.57
CA ASN A 54 1.14 -4.62 0.50
C ASN A 54 -0.14 -4.83 -0.31
N THR A 55 -1.28 -4.32 0.15
CA THR A 55 -2.52 -4.28 -0.64
C THR A 55 -2.37 -3.45 -1.92
N LEU A 56 -1.38 -2.54 -1.96
CA LEU A 56 -1.11 -1.65 -3.08
C LEU A 56 0.10 -2.07 -3.93
N THR A 57 0.96 -2.95 -3.42
CA THR A 57 2.25 -3.32 -4.05
C THR A 57 2.05 -4.29 -5.22
N SER A 58 2.98 -4.24 -6.19
CA SER A 58 2.99 -5.15 -7.33
C SER A 58 3.43 -6.57 -6.93
N LEU A 59 2.83 -7.58 -7.58
CA LEU A 59 3.29 -8.97 -7.53
C LEU A 59 4.22 -9.32 -8.70
N ARG A 60 4.61 -8.33 -9.52
CA ARG A 60 5.52 -8.58 -10.64
C ARG A 60 6.90 -8.99 -10.11
N PRO A 61 7.54 -10.01 -10.70
CA PRO A 61 8.93 -10.34 -10.38
C PRO A 61 9.89 -9.27 -10.89
N THR A 62 11.12 -9.24 -10.35
CA THR A 62 12.16 -8.29 -10.79
C THR A 62 12.57 -8.47 -12.26
N SER A 63 12.73 -9.70 -12.73
CA SER A 63 13.15 -10.03 -14.12
C SER A 63 12.83 -11.50 -14.45
N SER A 64 12.80 -11.85 -15.74
CA SER A 64 12.63 -13.24 -16.20
C SER A 64 13.71 -14.21 -15.69
N MET A 65 14.89 -13.70 -15.35
CA MET A 65 16.02 -14.50 -14.85
C MET A 65 15.93 -14.75 -13.33
N THR A 66 15.82 -13.70 -12.52
CA THR A 66 15.98 -13.80 -11.06
C THR A 66 14.67 -14.07 -10.34
N GLN A 67 13.54 -13.59 -10.88
CA GLN A 67 12.21 -13.77 -10.28
C GLN A 67 12.11 -13.36 -8.79
N ALA A 68 12.87 -12.36 -8.36
CA ALA A 68 12.89 -11.90 -6.97
C ALA A 68 11.77 -10.87 -6.67
N ILE A 69 11.67 -10.46 -5.40
CA ILE A 69 10.70 -9.48 -4.88
C ILE A 69 10.98 -8.08 -5.48
N SER A 70 9.94 -7.43 -6.02
CA SER A 70 10.03 -6.08 -6.61
C SER A 70 9.03 -5.06 -6.02
N ALA A 71 8.67 -5.22 -4.74
CA ALA A 71 7.57 -4.47 -4.11
C ALA A 71 7.68 -2.93 -4.15
N ASN A 72 8.89 -2.38 -4.32
CA ASN A 72 9.16 -0.93 -4.34
C ASN A 72 9.32 -0.37 -5.77
N THR A 73 8.99 -1.15 -6.78
CA THR A 73 8.99 -0.73 -8.19
C THR A 73 7.57 -0.38 -8.64
N ALA A 74 7.45 0.59 -9.56
CA ALA A 74 6.19 1.01 -10.15
C ALA A 74 5.48 -0.12 -10.94
#